data_AF-A0A346FKT8-F1
#
_entry.id   AF-A0A346FKT8-F1
#
_cell.length_a   1.000
_cell.length_b   1.000
_cell.length_c   1.000
_cell.angle_alpha   90.00
_cell.angle_beta   90.00
_cell.angle_gamma   90.00
#
_symmetry.space_group_name_H-M   'P 1'
#
loop_
_entity.id
_entity.type
_entity.pdbx_description
1 polymer ?
#
loop_
_entity_poly.entity_id
_entity_poly.type
_entity_poly.pdbx_seq_one_letter_code
_entity_poly.pdbx_strand_id
1 'polypeptide(L)'
;VLGGKVAAWKDEDGDWYETGLHIFFGAYPNVQNLFGELGINDRLQWKEHSMIFAMPNKPGEFSRFDFPDVLPAPLNGIWAILRNNEMLTWPEKVKFAIGLLPAMLGGQAYVEAQDGLSVQDWMRKQ
;
A
#
# COMPACT_ATOMS: atom_id res chain seq x y z
N VAL A 1 6.85 3.19 -29.25
CA VAL A 1 7.03 3.44 -27.80
C VAL A 1 6.73 2.14 -27.07
N LEU A 2 7.63 1.69 -26.20
CA LEU A 2 7.42 0.49 -25.38
C LEU A 2 6.78 0.89 -24.04
N GLY A 3 6.15 -0.07 -23.34
CA GLY A 3 5.69 0.10 -21.97
C GLY A 3 4.22 0.54 -21.79
N GLY A 4 3.60 1.20 -22.77
CA GLY A 4 2.19 1.61 -22.65
C GLY A 4 1.96 2.49 -21.42
N LYS A 5 1.24 2.00 -20.40
CA LYS A 5 1.00 2.74 -19.15
C LYS A 5 2.27 2.98 -18.31
N VAL A 6 3.36 2.25 -18.58
CA VAL A 6 4.68 2.45 -17.94
C VAL A 6 5.69 3.13 -18.87
N ALA A 7 5.24 3.77 -19.96
CA ALA A 7 6.12 4.46 -20.88
C ALA A 7 6.70 5.74 -20.26
N ALA A 8 7.91 6.09 -20.68
CA ALA A 8 8.58 7.34 -20.39
C ALA A 8 9.24 7.91 -21.65
N TRP A 9 9.39 9.22 -21.71
CA TRP A 9 10.02 9.94 -22.81
C TRP A 9 11.05 10.91 -22.26
N LYS A 10 12.04 11.22 -23.11
CA LYS A 10 13.06 12.22 -22.82
C LYS A 10 12.72 13.49 -23.58
N ASP A 11 12.71 14.64 -22.91
CA ASP A 11 12.48 15.94 -23.53
C ASP A 11 13.74 16.50 -24.22
N GLU A 12 13.65 17.74 -24.71
CA GLU A 12 14.73 18.43 -25.44
C GLU A 12 15.93 18.76 -24.53
N ASP A 13 15.70 18.92 -23.22
CA ASP A 13 16.72 19.21 -22.22
C ASP A 13 17.43 17.93 -21.72
N GLY A 14 16.83 16.77 -21.99
CA GLY A 14 17.38 15.46 -21.67
C GLY A 14 16.77 14.82 -20.43
N ASP A 15 15.75 15.44 -19.84
CA ASP A 15 15.03 14.98 -18.66
C ASP A 15 13.94 13.98 -19.03
N TRP A 16 13.68 13.01 -18.14
CA TRP A 16 12.66 11.99 -18.34
C TRP A 16 11.34 12.39 -17.69
N TYR A 17 10.25 12.26 -18.42
CA TYR A 17 8.90 12.33 -17.89
C TYR A 17 8.13 11.03 -18.16
N GLU A 18 7.36 10.59 -17.17
CA GLU A 18 6.71 9.29 -17.15
C GLU A 18 5.20 9.42 -17.35
N THR A 19 4.57 8.34 -17.83
CA THR A 19 3.10 8.26 -17.92
C THR A 19 2.44 8.28 -16.53
N GLY A 20 3.14 7.77 -15.52
CA GLY A 20 2.65 7.74 -14.14
C GLY A 20 3.72 7.29 -13.17
N LEU A 21 3.50 7.58 -11.89
CA LEU A 21 4.38 7.13 -10.82
C LEU A 21 4.04 5.69 -10.45
N HIS A 22 4.98 4.77 -10.64
CA HIS A 22 4.77 3.33 -10.42
C HIS A 22 5.50 2.85 -9.18
N ILE A 23 4.80 2.12 -8.31
CA ILE A 23 5.36 1.50 -7.09
C ILE A 23 5.28 -0.03 -7.22
N PHE A 24 6.39 -0.70 -6.94
CA PHE A 24 6.49 -2.16 -6.93
C PHE A 24 6.35 -2.68 -5.50
N PHE A 25 5.51 -3.69 -5.29
CA PHE A 25 5.23 -4.28 -3.98
C PHE A 25 5.89 -5.66 -3.85
N GLY A 26 6.28 -6.03 -2.62
CA GLY A 26 6.80 -7.37 -2.33
C GLY A 26 5.80 -8.50 -2.63
N ALA A 27 4.50 -8.21 -2.55
CA ALA A 27 3.42 -9.14 -2.86
C ALA A 27 3.16 -9.32 -4.38
N TYR A 28 4.10 -8.93 -5.26
CA TYR A 28 4.00 -9.10 -6.72
C TYR A 28 4.87 -10.27 -7.22
N PRO A 29 4.48 -11.53 -6.99
CA PRO A 29 5.36 -12.69 -7.23
C PRO A 29 5.79 -12.82 -8.69
N ASN A 30 4.88 -12.57 -9.66
CA ASN A 30 5.21 -12.67 -11.08
C ASN A 30 6.22 -11.60 -11.52
N VAL A 31 6.18 -10.40 -10.94
CA VAL A 31 7.15 -9.34 -11.23
C VAL A 31 8.51 -9.66 -10.60
N GLN A 32 8.52 -10.17 -9.36
CA GLN A 32 9.76 -10.63 -8.71
C GLN A 32 10.44 -11.72 -9.56
N ASN A 33 9.66 -12.71 -10.03
CA ASN A 33 10.19 -13.78 -10.89
C ASN A 33 10.76 -13.22 -12.19
N LEU A 34 10.04 -12.34 -12.88
CA LEU A 34 10.52 -11.72 -14.12
C LEU A 34 11.84 -10.96 -13.93
N PHE A 35 11.97 -10.19 -12.84
CA PHE A 35 13.21 -9.48 -12.53
C PHE A 35 14.35 -10.46 -12.20
N GLY A 36 14.05 -11.57 -11.53
CA GLY A 36 14.99 -12.65 -11.26
C GLY A 36 15.46 -13.38 -12.53
N GLU A 37 14.54 -13.73 -13.42
CA GLU A 37 14.82 -14.39 -14.71
C GLU A 37 15.72 -13.53 -15.61
N LEU A 38 15.54 -12.21 -15.58
CA LEU A 38 16.35 -11.25 -16.32
C LEU A 38 17.63 -10.81 -15.59
N GLY A 39 17.81 -11.20 -14.32
CA GLY A 39 18.96 -10.82 -13.52
C GLY A 39 19.06 -9.31 -13.22
N ILE A 40 17.91 -8.63 -13.05
CA ILE A 40 17.83 -7.17 -12.85
C ILE A 40 17.18 -6.76 -11.52
N ASN A 41 17.19 -7.66 -10.52
CA ASN A 41 16.61 -7.41 -9.19
C ASN A 41 17.18 -6.14 -8.54
N ASP A 42 18.44 -5.79 -8.82
CA ASP A 42 19.13 -4.61 -8.32
C ASP A 42 18.52 -3.28 -8.78
N ARG A 43 17.69 -3.31 -9.83
CA ARG A 43 16.98 -2.12 -10.32
C ARG A 43 15.78 -1.74 -9.46
N LEU A 44 15.31 -2.63 -8.57
CA LEU A 44 14.27 -2.31 -7.60
C LEU A 44 14.90 -1.68 -6.34
N GLN A 45 14.62 -0.40 -6.13
CA GLN A 45 15.11 0.34 -4.97
C GLN A 45 14.13 0.26 -3.80
N TRP A 46 14.13 -0.86 -3.08
CA TRP A 46 13.30 -1.05 -1.89
C TRP A 46 13.49 0.08 -0.87
N LYS A 47 12.37 0.55 -0.30
CA LYS A 47 12.33 1.61 0.70
C LYS A 47 11.98 1.04 2.07
N GLU A 48 12.08 1.88 3.10
CA GLU A 48 11.65 1.53 4.45
C GLU A 48 10.20 1.01 4.44
N HIS A 49 9.93 -0.01 5.24
CA HIS A 49 8.59 -0.58 5.35
C HIS A 49 7.70 0.36 6.19
N SER A 50 7.25 1.44 5.56
CA SER A 50 6.48 2.51 6.19
C SER A 50 5.50 3.13 5.21
N MET A 51 4.36 3.57 5.72
CA MET A 51 3.40 4.39 4.98
C MET A 51 3.34 5.77 5.59
N ILE A 52 3.72 6.79 4.83
CA ILE A 52 3.80 8.18 5.28
C ILE A 52 2.61 8.96 4.71
N PHE A 53 1.92 9.70 5.56
CA PHE A 53 0.73 10.48 5.23
C PHE A 53 0.97 11.94 5.62
N ALA A 54 0.68 12.86 4.70
CA ALA A 54 0.65 14.29 5.02
C ALA A 54 -0.56 14.60 5.93
N MET A 55 -0.40 15.56 6.84
CA MET A 55 -1.47 16.00 7.76
C MET A 55 -2.18 17.23 7.20
N PRO A 56 -3.40 17.12 6.63
CA PRO A 56 -4.06 18.26 5.98
C PRO A 56 -4.41 19.39 6.95
N ASN A 57 -4.64 19.04 8.22
CA ASN A 57 -4.93 19.96 9.31
C ASN A 57 -3.67 20.59 9.94
N LYS A 58 -2.47 20.14 9.58
CA LYS A 58 -1.19 20.63 10.08
C LYS A 58 -0.18 20.78 8.93
N PRO A 59 -0.22 21.90 8.18
CA PRO A 59 0.62 22.07 7.01
C PRO A 59 2.11 21.86 7.29
N GLY A 60 2.76 21.01 6.52
CA GLY A 60 4.18 20.66 6.68
C GLY A 60 4.47 19.50 7.63
N GLU A 61 3.48 19.01 8.37
CA GLU A 61 3.61 17.82 9.22
C GLU A 61 3.20 16.54 8.49
N PHE A 62 3.84 15.43 8.86
CA PHE A 62 3.58 14.10 8.35
C PHE A 62 3.42 13.12 9.50
N SER A 63 2.47 12.19 9.35
CA SER A 63 2.32 11.04 10.23
C SER A 63 2.68 9.76 9.49
N ARG A 64 3.01 8.69 10.21
CA ARG A 64 3.49 7.44 9.61
C ARG A 64 2.99 6.19 10.31
N PHE A 65 2.82 5.13 9.52
CA PHE A 65 2.60 3.76 9.99
C PHE A 65 3.85 2.94 9.70
N ASP A 66 4.53 2.49 10.74
CA ASP A 66 5.81 1.76 10.66
C ASP A 66 5.60 0.27 10.92
N PHE A 67 6.07 -0.56 10.01
CA PHE A 67 5.90 -2.01 10.04
C PHE A 67 7.22 -2.65 10.50
N PRO A 68 7.33 -3.10 11.77
CA PRO A 68 8.61 -3.60 12.28
C PRO A 68 8.99 -4.91 11.62
N ASP A 69 10.23 -5.01 11.12
CA ASP A 69 10.75 -6.22 10.47
C ASP A 69 10.86 -7.42 11.42
N VAL A 70 10.90 -7.18 12.74
CA VAL A 70 10.92 -8.22 13.76
C VAL A 70 9.57 -8.91 13.96
N LEU A 71 8.47 -8.34 13.45
CA LEU A 71 7.12 -8.89 13.56
C LEU A 71 6.66 -9.46 12.21
N PRO A 72 6.05 -10.66 12.18
CA PRO A 72 5.50 -11.21 10.95
C PRO A 72 4.18 -10.51 10.56
N ALA A 73 3.72 -10.70 9.34
CA ALA A 73 2.37 -10.33 8.95
C ALA A 73 1.32 -11.26 9.63
N PRO A 74 0.15 -10.75 10.07
CA PRO A 74 -0.29 -9.35 10.05
C PRO A 74 0.12 -8.54 11.31
N LEU A 75 0.91 -9.11 12.22
CA LEU A 75 1.26 -8.49 13.51
C LEU A 75 2.04 -7.17 13.33
N ASN A 76 2.92 -7.07 12.34
CA ASN A 76 3.61 -5.83 12.00
C ASN A 76 2.64 -4.70 11.62
N GLY A 77 1.59 -4.98 10.86
CA GLY A 77 0.56 -4.00 10.48
C GLY A 77 -0.34 -3.61 11.66
N ILE A 78 -0.73 -4.58 12.50
CA ILE A 78 -1.47 -4.31 13.74
C ILE A 78 -0.65 -3.38 14.64
N TRP A 79 0.65 -3.66 14.80
CA TRP A 79 1.56 -2.81 15.56
C TRP A 79 1.65 -1.39 14.99
N ALA A 80 1.77 -1.26 13.67
CA ALA A 80 1.83 0.03 12.98
C ALA A 80 0.60 0.91 13.31
N ILE A 81 -0.60 0.32 13.24
CA ILE A 81 -1.87 1.00 13.55
C ILE A 81 -1.95 1.37 15.03
N LEU A 82 -1.57 0.46 15.92
CA LEU A 82 -1.59 0.71 17.36
C LEU A 82 -0.62 1.83 17.75
N ARG A 83 0.57 1.88 17.11
CA ARG A 83 1.63 2.85 17.41
C ARG A 83 1.36 4.27 16.92
N ASN A 84 0.63 4.44 15.82
CA ASN A 84 0.27 5.76 15.28
C ASN A 84 -0.83 6.42 16.13
N ASN A 85 -0.70 7.70 16.50
CA ASN A 85 -1.66 8.38 17.39
C ASN A 85 -2.32 9.63 16.77
N GLU A 86 -1.99 9.97 15.53
CA GLU A 86 -2.45 11.22 14.91
C GLU A 86 -3.51 10.98 13.84
N MET A 87 -3.55 9.77 13.26
CA MET A 87 -4.47 9.44 12.15
C MET A 87 -5.76 8.77 12.61
N LEU A 88 -5.75 8.06 13.75
CA LEU A 88 -6.90 7.33 14.28
C LEU A 88 -6.96 7.45 15.80
N THR A 89 -8.14 7.80 16.31
CA THR A 89 -8.45 7.72 17.74
C THR A 89 -8.58 6.27 18.19
N TRP A 90 -8.48 6.01 19.49
CA TRP A 90 -8.65 4.66 20.04
C TRP A 90 -10.00 4.00 19.70
N PRO A 91 -11.15 4.70 19.85
CA PRO A 91 -12.44 4.14 19.45
C PRO A 91 -12.50 3.78 17.96
N GLU A 92 -11.89 4.59 17.09
CA GLU A 92 -11.81 4.31 15.65
C GLU A 92 -10.95 3.09 15.35
N LYS A 93 -9.79 2.94 16.02
CA LYS A 93 -8.95 1.74 15.87
C LYS A 93 -9.70 0.46 16.22
N VAL A 94 -10.49 0.47 17.30
CA VAL A 94 -11.29 -0.70 17.70
C VAL A 94 -12.36 -1.03 16.66
N LYS A 95 -13.12 -0.02 16.21
CA LYS A 95 -14.14 -0.22 15.17
C LYS A 95 -13.54 -0.71 13.86
N PHE A 96 -12.43 -0.12 13.44
CA PHE A 96 -11.70 -0.51 12.24
C PHE A 96 -11.22 -1.96 12.31
N ALA A 97 -10.65 -2.37 13.45
CA ALA A 97 -10.21 -3.75 13.66
C ALA A 97 -11.37 -4.75 13.58
N ILE A 98 -12.52 -4.43 14.18
CA ILE A 98 -13.71 -5.27 14.12
C ILE A 98 -14.22 -5.37 12.67
N GLY A 99 -14.30 -4.24 11.97
CA GLY A 99 -14.85 -4.21 10.62
C GLY A 99 -13.98 -4.89 9.57
N LEU A 100 -12.66 -4.90 9.73
CA LEU A 100 -11.77 -5.60 8.80
C LEU A 100 -11.62 -7.10 9.07
N LEU A 101 -11.98 -7.59 10.26
CA LEU A 101 -11.79 -8.99 10.62
C LEU A 101 -12.46 -9.98 9.64
N PRO A 102 -13.71 -9.75 9.17
CA PRO A 102 -14.33 -10.60 8.17
C PRO A 102 -13.60 -10.61 6.83
N ALA A 103 -13.03 -9.47 6.42
CA ALA A 103 -12.28 -9.36 5.17
C ALA A 103 -10.92 -10.05 5.24
N MET A 104 -10.25 -10.02 6.40
CA MET A 104 -8.96 -10.70 6.59
C MET A 104 -9.09 -12.21 6.69
N LEU A 105 -10.19 -12.70 7.27
CA LEU A 105 -10.46 -14.15 7.43
C LEU A 105 -11.23 -14.74 6.23
N GLY A 106 -11.87 -13.88 5.44
CA GLY A 106 -12.64 -14.27 4.26
C GLY A 106 -11.73 -14.80 3.16
N GLY A 107 -12.07 -15.96 2.62
CA GLY A 107 -11.40 -16.50 1.43
C GLY A 107 -11.84 -15.80 0.13
N GLN A 108 -11.37 -16.33 -1.00
CA GLN A 108 -11.64 -15.77 -2.34
C GLN A 108 -13.14 -15.49 -2.60
N ALA A 109 -14.02 -16.43 -2.26
CA ALA A 109 -15.46 -16.27 -2.44
C ALA A 109 -16.06 -15.12 -1.63
N TYR A 110 -15.51 -14.81 -0.45
CA TYR A 110 -15.92 -13.64 0.33
C TYR A 110 -15.53 -12.36 -0.43
N VAL A 111 -14.29 -12.26 -0.90
CA VAL A 111 -13.78 -11.07 -1.60
C VAL A 111 -14.60 -10.79 -2.86
N GLU A 112 -14.86 -11.82 -3.68
CA GLU A 112 -15.68 -11.70 -4.89
C GLU A 112 -17.12 -11.25 -4.60
N ALA A 113 -17.70 -11.71 -3.50
CA ALA A 113 -19.05 -11.30 -3.09
C ALA A 113 -19.13 -9.82 -2.67
N GLN A 114 -18.00 -9.12 -2.48
CA GLN A 114 -17.99 -7.69 -2.13
C GLN A 114 -17.94 -6.76 -3.35
N ASP A 115 -17.75 -7.27 -4.57
CA ASP A 115 -17.57 -6.46 -5.79
C ASP A 115 -18.77 -5.54 -6.10
N GLY A 116 -19.97 -5.95 -5.67
CA GLY A 116 -21.18 -5.14 -5.82
C GLY A 116 -21.30 -3.94 -4.87
N LEU A 117 -20.33 -3.73 -3.96
CA LEU A 117 -20.34 -2.64 -2.97
C LEU A 117 -19.23 -1.64 -3.26
N SER A 118 -19.56 -0.35 -3.16
CA SER A 118 -18.53 0.68 -3.07
C SER A 118 -17.74 0.55 -1.76
N VAL A 119 -16.51 1.07 -1.70
CA VAL A 119 -15.72 1.10 -0.46
C VAL A 119 -16.48 1.79 0.67
N GLN A 120 -17.18 2.89 0.38
CA GLN A 120 -17.96 3.62 1.37
C GLN A 120 -19.12 2.78 1.92
N ASP A 121 -19.86 2.09 1.05
CA ASP A 121 -21.00 1.27 1.48
C ASP A 121 -20.54 0.04 2.27
N TRP A 122 -19.44 -0.58 1.84
CA TRP A 122 -18.85 -1.70 2.58
C TRP A 122 -18.40 -1.26 3.98
N MET A 123 -17.72 -0.12 4.12
CA MET A 123 -17.25 0.41 5.41
C MET A 123 -18.40 0.79 6.35
N ARG A 124 -19.50 1.33 5.83
CA ARG A 124 -20.71 1.66 6.63
C ARG A 124 -21.46 0.43 7.12
N LYS A 125 -21.32 -0.69 6.41
CA LYS A 125 -21.99 -1.96 6.74
C LYS A 125 -21.31 -2.71 7.90
N GLN A 126 -20.02 -2.46 8.14
CA GLN A 126 -19.27 -3.09 9.23
C GLN A 126 -19.58 -2.46 10.59
#